data_AF-X0VPC7-F1
#
_entry.id   AF-X0VPC7-F1
#
_cell.length_a   1.000
_cell.length_b   1.000
_cell.length_c   1.000
_cell.angle_alpha   90.00
_cell.angle_beta   90.00
_cell.angle_gamma   90.00
#
_symmetry.space_group_name_H-M   'P 1'
#
loop_
_entity.id
_entity.type
_entity.pdbx_description
1 polymer ?
#
loop_
_entity_poly.entity_id
_entity_poly.type
_entity_poly.pdbx_seq_one_letter_code
_entity_poly.pdbx_strand_id
1 'polypeptide(L)'
;MIKKPLKNKQRIILKNKILLRQKIKFIWIKMVEIDLEDFEDFYKKKLNLLFQKIKKAAKKHIAEIRNELIEIKVCVDHFLEAGQEKIKAKPLRSLHLFSDRMKKEIEDIEIPEEIYYDKIFEYLNSIKKLFGIINEIARKTFPKFKKEVQTQIKELEYITRRLRKKHQIFEEFLRKKYSDVKNAEELLKKLPKLSN
;
A
#
# COMPACT_ATOMS: atom_id res chain seq x y z
N MET A 1 11.87 60.32 -47.11
CA MET A 1 11.33 60.03 -45.76
C MET A 1 10.77 58.62 -45.69
N ILE A 2 11.49 57.77 -44.94
CA ILE A 2 11.03 56.67 -44.06
C ILE A 2 9.86 55.78 -44.54
N LYS A 3 10.19 54.58 -45.03
CA LYS A 3 9.39 53.35 -44.84
C LYS A 3 10.33 52.34 -44.18
N LYS A 4 10.21 51.95 -42.89
CA LYS A 4 9.19 51.07 -42.30
C LYS A 4 9.46 50.98 -40.78
N PRO A 5 8.41 50.80 -39.94
CA PRO A 5 8.48 49.67 -38.99
C PRO A 5 7.12 49.00 -38.78
N LEU A 6 6.52 48.40 -39.83
CA LEU A 6 5.27 47.62 -39.70
C LEU A 6 5.50 46.13 -39.33
N LYS A 7 6.75 45.63 -39.42
CA LYS A 7 7.06 44.20 -39.18
C LYS A 7 7.08 43.79 -37.70
N ASN A 8 7.34 44.70 -36.77
CA ASN A 8 7.45 44.35 -35.34
C ASN A 8 6.08 44.19 -34.65
N LYS A 9 5.10 45.04 -34.95
CA LYS A 9 3.74 44.90 -34.39
C LYS A 9 3.07 43.60 -34.85
N GLN A 10 3.23 43.24 -36.13
CA GLN A 10 2.67 41.99 -36.65
C GLN A 10 3.32 40.73 -36.03
N ARG A 11 4.63 40.76 -35.75
CA ARG A 11 5.33 39.66 -35.05
C ARG A 11 4.89 39.50 -33.59
N ILE A 12 4.62 40.59 -32.88
CA ILE A 12 4.13 40.56 -31.49
C ILE A 12 2.69 40.02 -31.45
N ILE A 13 1.83 40.45 -32.37
CA ILE A 13 0.46 39.94 -32.50
C ILE A 13 0.46 38.44 -32.84
N LEU A 14 1.37 37.99 -33.70
CA LEU A 14 1.50 36.57 -34.06
C LEU A 14 2.00 35.72 -32.88
N LYS A 15 3.01 36.20 -32.12
CA LYS A 15 3.47 35.55 -30.89
C LYS A 15 2.38 35.47 -29.83
N ASN A 16 1.62 36.54 -29.63
CA ASN A 16 0.51 36.56 -28.69
C ASN A 16 -0.65 35.66 -29.13
N LYS A 17 -0.96 35.58 -30.43
CA LYS A 17 -1.94 34.61 -30.96
C LYS A 17 -1.50 33.16 -30.78
N ILE A 18 -0.21 32.85 -30.89
CA ILE A 18 0.32 31.50 -30.66
C ILE A 18 0.27 31.15 -29.16
N LEU A 19 0.66 32.07 -28.28
CA LEU A 19 0.56 31.91 -26.83
C LEU A 19 -0.89 31.78 -26.35
N LEU A 20 -1.81 32.58 -26.92
CA LEU A 20 -3.25 32.43 -26.68
C LEU A 20 -3.76 31.10 -27.24
N ARG A 21 -3.36 30.66 -28.43
CA ARG A 21 -3.74 29.35 -28.96
C ARG A 21 -3.17 28.19 -28.15
N GLN A 22 -1.98 28.32 -27.55
CA GLN A 22 -1.41 27.32 -26.65
C GLN A 22 -2.11 27.31 -25.28
N LYS A 23 -2.37 28.48 -24.69
CA LYS A 23 -3.16 28.59 -23.45
C LYS A 23 -4.61 28.13 -23.65
N ILE A 24 -5.24 28.51 -24.76
CA ILE A 24 -6.60 28.08 -25.13
C ILE A 24 -6.60 26.58 -25.45
N LYS A 25 -5.61 26.01 -26.16
CA LYS A 25 -5.48 24.53 -26.29
C LYS A 25 -5.30 23.83 -24.95
N PHE A 26 -4.59 24.43 -24.00
CA PHE A 26 -4.41 23.87 -22.66
C PHE A 26 -5.68 23.97 -21.81
N ILE A 27 -6.53 24.97 -22.06
CA ILE A 27 -7.85 25.14 -21.43
C ILE A 27 -8.94 24.29 -22.12
N TRP A 28 -8.86 24.06 -23.43
CA TRP A 28 -9.84 23.26 -24.21
C TRP A 28 -9.68 21.74 -24.03
N ILE A 29 -8.54 21.27 -23.52
CA ILE A 29 -8.37 19.87 -23.13
C ILE A 29 -9.03 19.69 -21.76
N LYS A 30 -10.31 19.28 -21.81
CA LYS A 30 -11.20 18.77 -20.73
C LYS A 30 -12.28 19.72 -20.21
N MET A 31 -13.18 20.16 -21.09
CA MET A 31 -14.60 20.03 -20.76
C MET A 31 -15.08 18.77 -21.49
N VAL A 32 -15.13 17.66 -20.76
CA VAL A 32 -15.79 16.44 -21.21
C VAL A 32 -17.17 16.50 -20.56
N GLU A 33 -18.23 16.62 -21.35
CA GLU A 33 -19.58 16.35 -20.88
C GLU A 33 -19.65 14.84 -20.61
N ILE A 34 -19.80 14.49 -19.34
CA ILE A 34 -19.94 13.11 -18.88
C ILE A 34 -21.20 13.12 -18.05
N ASP A 35 -22.09 12.17 -18.31
CA ASP A 35 -23.24 11.98 -17.46
C ASP A 35 -22.78 11.73 -16.03
N LEU A 36 -23.50 12.29 -15.06
CA LEU A 36 -23.16 12.15 -13.64
C LEU A 36 -23.00 10.69 -13.23
N GLU A 37 -23.77 9.79 -13.85
CA GLU A 37 -23.73 8.34 -13.67
C GLU A 37 -22.38 7.72 -14.11
N ASP A 38 -21.74 8.28 -15.13
CA ASP A 38 -20.45 7.82 -15.68
C ASP A 38 -19.23 8.59 -15.14
N PHE A 39 -19.47 9.69 -14.41
CA PHE A 39 -18.41 10.58 -13.94
C PHE A 39 -17.47 9.89 -12.94
N GLU A 40 -18.02 9.07 -12.04
CA GLU A 40 -17.23 8.36 -11.04
C GLU A 40 -16.20 7.43 -11.70
N ASP A 41 -16.63 6.65 -12.69
CA ASP A 41 -15.78 5.71 -13.43
C ASP A 41 -14.77 6.43 -14.31
N PHE A 42 -15.17 7.52 -14.97
CA PHE A 42 -14.23 8.37 -15.70
C PHE A 42 -13.14 8.93 -14.77
N TYR A 43 -13.54 9.45 -13.60
CA TYR A 43 -12.60 10.06 -12.67
C TYR A 43 -11.68 9.01 -12.06
N LYS A 44 -12.18 7.83 -11.67
CA LYS A 44 -11.36 6.68 -11.25
C LYS A 44 -10.33 6.29 -12.30
N LYS A 45 -10.73 6.19 -13.58
CA LYS A 45 -9.79 5.92 -14.70
C LYS A 45 -8.73 7.01 -14.83
N LYS A 46 -9.11 8.30 -14.71
CA LYS A 46 -8.16 9.41 -14.76
C LYS A 46 -7.20 9.42 -13.58
N LEU A 47 -7.66 9.15 -12.35
CA LEU A 47 -6.78 9.03 -11.18
C LEU A 47 -5.79 7.88 -11.35
N ASN A 48 -6.25 6.73 -11.82
CA ASN A 48 -5.39 5.57 -12.04
C ASN A 48 -4.31 5.84 -13.09
N LEU A 49 -4.61 6.62 -14.13
CA LEU A 49 -3.61 7.07 -15.10
C LEU A 49 -2.63 8.07 -14.48
N LEU A 50 -3.14 9.07 -13.77
CA LEU A 50 -2.32 10.16 -13.22
C LEU A 50 -1.37 9.67 -12.13
N PHE A 51 -1.82 8.72 -11.31
CA PHE A 51 -1.07 8.17 -10.18
C PHE A 51 -0.57 6.75 -10.42
N GLN A 52 -0.54 6.28 -11.67
CA GLN A 52 -0.19 4.89 -12.02
C GLN A 52 1.15 4.45 -11.41
N LYS A 53 2.18 5.30 -11.49
CA LYS A 53 3.52 5.01 -10.95
C LYS A 53 3.50 4.82 -9.43
N ILE A 54 2.75 5.68 -8.73
CA ILE A 54 2.61 5.64 -7.27
C ILE A 54 1.82 4.40 -6.85
N LYS A 55 0.70 4.11 -7.52
CA LYS A 55 -0.10 2.90 -7.27
C LYS A 55 0.68 1.62 -7.58
N LYS A 56 1.51 1.61 -8.62
CA LYS A 56 2.42 0.48 -8.93
C LYS A 56 3.46 0.28 -7.83
N ALA A 57 4.03 1.35 -7.28
CA ALA A 57 4.95 1.26 -6.15
C ALA A 57 4.27 0.73 -4.89
N ALA A 58 3.03 1.17 -4.60
CA ALA A 58 2.23 0.62 -3.51
C ALA A 58 1.97 -0.88 -3.68
N LYS A 59 1.60 -1.34 -4.88
CA LYS A 59 1.46 -2.78 -5.20
C LYS A 59 2.75 -3.56 -4.91
N LYS A 60 3.90 -2.99 -5.26
CA LYS A 60 5.20 -3.61 -4.97
C LYS A 60 5.41 -3.77 -3.46
N HIS A 61 5.12 -2.74 -2.66
CA HIS A 61 5.22 -2.83 -1.20
C HIS A 61 4.27 -3.89 -0.62
N ILE A 62 3.02 -3.97 -1.12
CA ILE A 62 2.05 -5.00 -0.71
C ILE A 62 2.60 -6.40 -1.01
N ALA A 63 3.13 -6.62 -2.22
CA ALA A 63 3.72 -7.90 -2.62
C ALA A 63 4.94 -8.28 -1.76
N GLU A 64 5.83 -7.32 -1.48
CA GLU A 64 6.98 -7.56 -0.60
C GLU A 64 6.54 -7.99 0.81
N ILE A 65 5.55 -7.30 1.39
CA ILE A 65 4.98 -7.68 2.69
C ILE A 65 4.32 -9.05 2.64
N ARG A 66 3.56 -9.35 1.58
CA ARG A 66 2.92 -10.66 1.39
C ARG A 66 3.95 -11.79 1.40
N ASN A 67 5.08 -11.60 0.73
CA ASN A 67 6.15 -12.59 0.73
C ASN A 67 6.70 -12.85 2.14
N GLU A 68 6.90 -11.79 2.93
CA GLU A 68 7.33 -11.94 4.33
C GLU A 68 6.28 -12.65 5.19
N LEU A 69 4.98 -12.41 4.96
CA LEU A 69 3.91 -13.13 5.65
C LEU A 69 3.91 -14.63 5.30
N ILE A 70 4.16 -14.98 4.04
CA ILE A 70 4.31 -16.37 3.60
C ILE A 70 5.55 -17.01 4.25
N GLU A 71 6.68 -16.29 4.29
CA GLU A 71 7.89 -16.77 4.99
C GLU A 71 7.63 -17.06 6.47
N ILE A 72 6.81 -16.23 7.15
CA ILE A 72 6.41 -16.50 8.55
C ILE A 72 5.61 -17.80 8.64
N LYS A 73 4.64 -18.04 7.75
CA LYS A 73 3.85 -19.30 7.75
C LYS A 73 4.76 -20.51 7.60
N VAL A 74 5.67 -20.48 6.64
CA VAL A 74 6.65 -21.56 6.39
C VAL A 74 7.57 -21.77 7.59
N CYS A 75 8.08 -20.68 8.19
CA CYS A 75 8.92 -20.78 9.39
C CYS A 75 8.15 -21.45 10.55
N VAL A 76 6.88 -21.10 10.72
CA VAL A 76 6.00 -21.68 11.74
C VAL A 76 5.70 -23.16 11.49
N ASP A 77 5.62 -23.60 10.22
CA ASP A 77 5.52 -25.01 9.84
C ASP A 77 6.78 -25.79 10.25
N HIS A 78 7.95 -25.31 9.86
CA HIS A 78 9.24 -25.90 10.28
C HIS A 78 9.41 -25.92 11.80
N PHE A 79 8.81 -24.93 12.48
CA PHE A 79 8.83 -24.85 13.94
C PHE A 79 8.06 -26.01 14.56
N LEU A 80 6.89 -26.37 14.01
CA LEU A 80 6.10 -27.51 14.46
C LEU A 80 6.82 -28.84 14.21
N GLU A 81 7.35 -29.02 13.00
CA GLU A 81 8.08 -30.24 12.61
C GLU A 81 9.27 -30.48 13.55
N ALA A 82 10.12 -29.46 13.74
CA ALA A 82 11.25 -29.55 14.67
C ALA A 82 10.82 -29.77 16.14
N GLY A 83 9.64 -29.24 16.51
CA GLY A 83 9.09 -29.37 17.85
C GLY A 83 8.58 -30.77 18.17
N GLN A 84 8.01 -31.48 17.20
CA GLN A 84 7.44 -32.82 17.40
C GLN A 84 8.48 -33.84 17.89
N GLU A 85 9.73 -33.73 17.42
CA GLU A 85 10.81 -34.65 17.79
C GLU A 85 11.48 -34.29 19.13
N LYS A 86 11.46 -33.01 19.52
CA LYS A 86 12.34 -32.46 20.57
C LYS A 86 11.62 -32.01 21.83
N ILE A 87 10.31 -31.78 21.76
CA ILE A 87 9.54 -31.12 22.82
C ILE A 87 8.62 -32.13 23.54
N LYS A 88 8.57 -32.04 24.87
CA LYS A 88 7.64 -32.82 25.70
C LYS A 88 6.17 -32.51 25.37
N ALA A 89 5.27 -33.46 25.59
CA ALA A 89 3.86 -33.36 25.18
C ALA A 89 3.11 -32.07 25.62
N LYS A 90 3.31 -31.60 26.87
CA LYS A 90 2.61 -30.39 27.38
C LYS A 90 3.12 -29.09 26.71
N PRO A 91 4.43 -28.82 26.63
CA PRO A 91 4.94 -27.72 25.82
C PRO A 91 4.65 -27.84 24.31
N LEU A 92 4.60 -29.05 23.76
CA LEU A 92 4.24 -29.29 22.35
C LEU A 92 2.82 -28.78 22.03
N ARG A 93 1.83 -28.98 22.92
CA ARG A 93 0.49 -28.37 22.77
C ARG A 93 0.54 -26.85 22.72
N SER A 94 1.45 -26.22 23.49
CA SER A 94 1.62 -24.76 23.45
C SER A 94 2.25 -24.28 22.14
N LEU A 95 3.12 -25.10 21.53
CA LEU A 95 3.69 -24.83 20.23
C LEU A 95 2.64 -24.93 19.12
N HIS A 96 1.81 -25.98 19.12
CA HIS A 96 0.65 -26.09 18.21
C HIS A 96 -0.26 -24.86 18.30
N LEU A 97 -0.69 -24.50 19.52
CA LEU A 97 -1.55 -23.34 19.72
C LEU A 97 -0.91 -22.03 19.24
N PHE A 98 0.41 -21.88 19.44
CA PHE A 98 1.15 -20.75 18.89
C PHE A 98 1.09 -20.75 17.36
N SER A 99 1.46 -21.86 16.73
CA SER A 99 1.56 -21.98 15.29
C SER A 99 0.23 -21.81 14.58
N ASP A 100 -0.82 -22.47 15.06
CA ASP A 100 -2.17 -22.41 14.50
C ASP A 100 -2.73 -20.98 14.58
N ARG A 101 -2.56 -20.33 15.73
CA ARG A 101 -2.99 -18.95 15.90
C ARG A 101 -2.23 -18.03 14.96
N MET A 102 -0.93 -18.24 14.74
CA MET A 102 -0.17 -17.38 13.83
C MET A 102 -0.58 -17.54 12.38
N LYS A 103 -0.81 -18.76 11.92
CA LYS A 103 -1.32 -19.00 10.58
C LYS A 103 -2.69 -18.36 10.38
N LYS A 104 -3.60 -18.52 11.34
CA LYS A 104 -4.93 -17.93 11.30
C LYS A 104 -4.87 -16.41 11.20
N GLU A 105 -4.11 -15.76 12.07
CA GLU A 105 -3.98 -14.29 12.06
C GLU A 105 -3.35 -13.76 10.76
N ILE A 106 -2.52 -14.55 10.09
CA ILE A 106 -1.98 -14.20 8.76
C ILE A 106 -3.02 -14.41 7.66
N GLU A 107 -3.81 -15.48 7.73
CA GLU A 107 -4.89 -15.76 6.77
C GLU A 107 -6.02 -14.73 6.84
N ASP A 108 -6.31 -14.21 8.03
CA ASP A 108 -7.31 -13.16 8.25
C ASP A 108 -6.85 -11.78 7.70
N ILE A 109 -5.60 -11.63 7.26
CA ILE A 109 -5.12 -10.38 6.65
C ILE A 109 -5.62 -10.29 5.20
N GLU A 110 -6.64 -9.46 4.98
CA GLU A 110 -7.16 -9.15 3.65
C GLU A 110 -6.13 -8.36 2.82
N ILE A 111 -5.74 -8.90 1.67
CA ILE A 111 -4.83 -8.24 0.73
C ILE A 111 -5.65 -7.32 -0.17
N PRO A 112 -5.36 -6.00 -0.21
CA PRO A 112 -6.16 -5.08 -1.00
C PRO A 112 -5.95 -5.29 -2.51
N GLU A 113 -7.02 -5.65 -3.21
CA GLU A 113 -7.03 -5.77 -4.67
C GLU A 113 -6.92 -4.40 -5.34
N GLU A 114 -7.69 -3.45 -4.81
CA GLU A 114 -7.71 -2.06 -5.23
C GLU A 114 -6.77 -1.20 -4.38
N ILE A 115 -6.00 -0.37 -5.05
CA ILE A 115 -4.97 0.47 -4.43
C ILE A 115 -5.60 1.81 -4.10
N TYR A 116 -6.42 1.79 -3.05
CA TYR A 116 -7.02 2.95 -2.42
C TYR A 116 -6.40 3.17 -1.04
N TYR A 117 -6.24 4.43 -0.62
CA TYR A 117 -5.59 4.78 0.63
C TYR A 117 -6.17 4.04 1.84
N ASP A 118 -7.49 4.03 1.99
CA ASP A 118 -8.16 3.39 3.14
C ASP A 118 -7.90 1.89 3.18
N LYS A 119 -7.97 1.21 2.03
CA LYS A 119 -7.71 -0.24 1.92
C LYS A 119 -6.27 -0.60 2.27
N ILE A 120 -5.32 0.21 1.82
CA ILE A 120 -3.91 0.02 2.20
C ILE A 120 -3.71 0.31 3.69
N PHE A 121 -4.40 1.30 4.24
CA PHE A 121 -4.31 1.66 5.64
C PHE A 121 -4.89 0.55 6.54
N GLU A 122 -6.04 -0.03 6.18
CA GLU A 122 -6.62 -1.21 6.81
C GLU A 122 -5.63 -2.39 6.81
N TYR A 123 -5.04 -2.70 5.65
CA TYR A 123 -4.02 -3.74 5.51
C TYR A 123 -2.82 -3.51 6.43
N LEU A 124 -2.25 -2.30 6.47
CA LEU A 124 -1.14 -1.94 7.35
C LEU A 124 -1.50 -2.06 8.84
N ASN A 125 -2.74 -1.74 9.21
CA ASN A 125 -3.22 -1.90 10.58
C ASN A 125 -3.37 -3.37 10.96
N SER A 126 -3.82 -4.24 10.07
CA SER A 126 -3.90 -5.69 10.31
C SER A 126 -2.50 -6.28 10.56
N ILE A 127 -1.48 -5.86 9.80
CA ILE A 127 -0.08 -6.27 10.05
C ILE A 127 0.42 -5.75 11.39
N LYS A 128 0.07 -4.51 11.76
CA LYS A 128 0.43 -3.95 13.07
C LYS A 128 -0.20 -4.74 14.21
N LYS A 129 -1.45 -5.18 14.07
CA LYS A 129 -2.12 -6.08 15.03
C LYS A 129 -1.40 -7.42 15.12
N LEU A 130 -1.03 -8.02 13.98
CA LEU A 130 -0.24 -9.26 13.94
C LEU A 130 1.05 -9.15 14.79
N PHE A 131 1.80 -8.04 14.71
CA PHE A 131 2.98 -7.85 15.57
C PHE A 131 2.65 -7.86 17.07
N GLY A 132 1.50 -7.31 17.46
CA GLY A 132 1.03 -7.35 18.84
C GLY A 132 0.78 -8.79 19.29
N ILE A 133 0.10 -9.55 18.45
CA ILE A 133 -0.29 -10.94 18.72
C ILE A 133 0.93 -11.87 18.77
N ILE A 134 1.85 -11.74 17.79
CA ILE A 134 3.14 -12.46 17.81
C ILE A 134 3.84 -12.24 19.15
N ASN A 135 4.02 -10.98 19.56
CA ASN A 135 4.71 -10.65 20.80
C ASN A 135 3.99 -11.18 22.04
N GLU A 136 2.67 -11.08 22.09
CA GLU A 136 1.87 -11.52 23.23
C GLU A 136 1.99 -13.05 23.42
N ILE A 137 1.81 -13.82 22.34
CA ILE A 137 1.85 -15.27 22.41
C ILE A 137 3.29 -15.73 22.65
N ALA A 138 4.26 -15.19 21.91
CA ALA A 138 5.68 -15.55 22.04
C ALA A 138 6.19 -15.43 23.48
N ARG A 139 5.85 -14.35 24.18
CA ARG A 139 6.23 -14.15 25.59
C ARG A 139 5.69 -15.25 26.51
N LYS A 140 4.49 -15.77 26.22
CA LYS A 140 3.82 -16.81 27.03
C LYS A 140 4.27 -18.22 26.64
N THR A 141 4.62 -18.46 25.38
CA THR A 141 4.87 -19.81 24.85
C THR A 141 6.35 -20.14 24.76
N PHE A 142 7.19 -19.23 24.25
CA PHE A 142 8.61 -19.51 24.00
C PHE A 142 9.38 -20.01 25.23
N PRO A 143 9.17 -19.46 26.46
CA PRO A 143 9.90 -19.96 27.64
C PRO A 143 9.73 -21.46 27.91
N LYS A 144 8.65 -22.08 27.41
CA LYS A 144 8.31 -23.49 27.65
C LYS A 144 9.12 -24.48 26.82
N PHE A 145 9.73 -24.03 25.72
CA PHE A 145 10.45 -24.88 24.76
C PHE A 145 11.65 -24.16 24.11
N LYS A 146 12.15 -23.10 24.75
CA LYS A 146 13.20 -22.23 24.19
C LYS A 146 14.50 -22.97 23.90
N LYS A 147 14.84 -23.98 24.70
CA LYS A 147 16.12 -24.70 24.57
C LYS A 147 16.09 -25.65 23.37
N GLU A 148 14.94 -26.24 23.12
CA GLU A 148 14.70 -27.29 22.15
C GLU A 148 14.60 -26.75 20.72
N VAL A 149 14.06 -25.54 20.55
CA VAL A 149 13.80 -24.91 19.24
C VAL A 149 14.34 -23.48 19.13
N GLN A 150 15.49 -23.20 19.76
CA GLN A 150 16.09 -21.87 19.78
C GLN A 150 16.39 -21.31 18.39
N THR A 151 16.86 -22.16 17.47
CA THR A 151 17.22 -21.77 16.10
C THR A 151 16.00 -21.21 15.36
N GLN A 152 14.87 -21.90 15.46
CA GLN A 152 13.62 -21.51 14.82
C GLN A 152 13.02 -20.25 15.47
N ILE A 153 13.17 -20.07 16.78
CA ILE A 153 12.81 -18.79 17.44
C ILE A 153 13.58 -17.63 16.81
N LYS A 154 14.91 -17.78 16.62
CA LYS A 154 15.74 -16.72 16.02
C LYS A 154 15.39 -16.46 14.56
N GLU A 155 15.04 -17.50 13.81
CA GLU A 155 14.60 -17.37 12.42
C GLU A 155 13.28 -16.60 12.33
N LEU A 156 12.30 -16.95 13.16
CA LEU A 156 11.04 -16.23 13.24
C LEU A 156 11.22 -14.78 13.67
N GLU A 157 12.07 -14.50 14.66
CA GLU A 157 12.43 -13.13 15.07
C GLU A 157 13.05 -12.34 13.91
N TYR A 158 13.93 -12.98 13.14
CA TYR A 158 14.57 -12.38 11.98
C TYR A 158 13.55 -12.00 10.90
N ILE A 159 12.67 -12.92 10.51
CA ILE A 159 11.62 -12.69 9.50
C ILE A 159 10.63 -11.62 10.00
N THR A 160 10.19 -11.71 11.27
CA THR A 160 9.30 -10.71 11.87
C THR A 160 9.92 -9.30 11.87
N ARG A 161 11.23 -9.20 12.11
CA ARG A 161 11.96 -7.92 12.03
C ARG A 161 12.06 -7.40 10.60
N ARG A 162 12.25 -8.27 9.60
CA ARG A 162 12.20 -7.89 8.18
C ARG A 162 10.82 -7.36 7.80
N LEU A 163 9.76 -8.09 8.15
CA LEU A 163 8.37 -7.67 7.95
C LEU A 163 8.11 -6.29 8.59
N ARG A 164 8.57 -6.06 9.82
CA ARG A 164 8.46 -4.76 10.49
C ARG A 164 9.14 -3.63 9.71
N LYS A 165 10.34 -3.86 9.18
CA LYS A 165 11.03 -2.85 8.34
C LYS A 165 10.24 -2.56 7.07
N LYS A 166 9.71 -3.58 6.40
CA LYS A 166 8.88 -3.41 5.18
C LYS A 166 7.59 -2.64 5.48
N HIS A 167 6.92 -2.97 6.58
CA HIS A 167 5.75 -2.24 7.09
C HIS A 167 6.05 -0.76 7.33
N GLN A 168 7.15 -0.45 8.04
CA GLN A 168 7.57 0.93 8.31
C GLN A 168 7.89 1.71 7.03
N ILE A 169 8.63 1.10 6.10
CA ILE A 169 8.93 1.71 4.80
C ILE A 169 7.64 2.02 4.04
N PHE A 170 6.65 1.13 4.11
CA PHE A 170 5.38 1.33 3.42
C PHE A 170 4.52 2.42 4.08
N GLU A 171 4.48 2.47 5.42
CA GLU A 171 3.85 3.59 6.13
C GLU A 171 4.49 4.93 5.77
N GLU A 172 5.82 5.00 5.73
CA GLU A 172 6.55 6.21 5.34
C GLU A 172 6.25 6.60 3.89
N PHE A 173 6.20 5.62 2.98
CA PHE A 173 5.79 5.83 1.60
C PHE A 173 4.39 6.43 1.51
N LEU A 174 3.42 5.91 2.29
CA LEU A 174 2.07 6.47 2.30
C LEU A 174 2.04 7.92 2.77
N ARG A 175 2.77 8.23 3.84
CA ARG A 175 2.82 9.60 4.39
C ARG A 175 3.48 10.59 3.44
N LYS A 176 4.59 10.21 2.80
CA LYS A 176 5.43 11.13 2.01
C LYS A 176 5.05 11.20 0.54
N LYS A 177 4.59 10.10 -0.06
CA LYS A 177 4.43 9.97 -1.52
C LYS A 177 3.00 9.67 -1.95
N TYR A 178 2.13 9.20 -1.05
CA TYR A 178 0.75 8.85 -1.39
C TYR A 178 -0.27 9.94 -0.98
N SER A 179 0.18 11.06 -0.40
CA SER A 179 -0.69 12.15 0.05
C SER A 179 -1.60 12.70 -1.05
N ASP A 180 -1.05 12.93 -2.24
CA ASP A 180 -1.80 13.52 -3.35
C ASP A 180 -2.84 12.55 -3.89
N VAL A 181 -2.51 11.25 -3.90
CA VAL A 181 -3.44 10.19 -4.28
C VAL A 181 -4.58 10.12 -3.27
N LYS A 182 -4.27 10.15 -1.97
CA LYS A 182 -5.27 10.19 -0.89
C LYS A 182 -6.21 11.38 -1.07
N ASN A 183 -5.68 12.58 -1.25
CA ASN A 183 -6.50 13.79 -1.41
C ASN A 183 -7.43 13.67 -2.62
N ALA A 184 -6.93 13.13 -3.74
CA ALA A 184 -7.73 12.92 -4.93
C ALA A 184 -8.81 11.84 -4.76
N GLU A 185 -8.51 10.77 -4.02
CA GLU A 185 -9.46 9.72 -3.64
C GLU A 185 -10.53 10.23 -2.64
N GLU A 186 -10.18 11.15 -1.75
CA GLU A 186 -11.14 11.80 -0.85
C GLU A 186 -12.11 12.73 -1.59
N LEU A 187 -11.66 13.40 -2.66
CA LEU A 187 -12.54 14.20 -3.50
C LEU A 187 -13.62 13.36 -4.18
N LEU A 188 -13.27 12.15 -4.65
CA LEU A 188 -14.25 11.19 -5.19
C LEU A 188 -15.37 10.89 -4.19
N LYS A 189 -15.01 10.62 -2.93
CA LYS A 189 -15.97 10.31 -1.87
C LYS A 189 -16.90 11.47 -1.51
N LYS A 190 -16.53 12.71 -1.88
CA LYS A 190 -17.34 13.91 -1.62
C LYS A 190 -18.28 14.24 -2.77
N LEU A 191 -18.12 13.65 -3.96
CA LEU A 191 -18.99 13.90 -5.11
C LEU A 191 -20.48 13.61 -4.85
N PRO A 192 -20.86 12.51 -4.17
CA PRO A 192 -22.27 12.25 -3.85
C PRO A 192 -22.90 13.30 -2.93
N LYS A 193 -22.09 14.14 -2.27
CA LYS A 193 -22.56 15.21 -1.38
C LYS A 193 -22.73 16.56 -2.11
N LEU A 194 -22.33 16.65 -3.38
CA LEU A 194 -22.48 17.84 -4.21
C LEU A 194 -23.70 17.76 -5.13
N SER A 195 -24.28 16.57 -5.29
CA SER A 195 -25.45 16.29 -6.12
C SER A 195 -26.79 16.34 -5.37
N ASN A 196 -26.76 16.61 -4.06
CA ASN A 196 -27.94 16.77 -3.19
C ASN A 196 -28.05 18.21 -2.68
#